data_AF-X1UKJ4-F1
#
_entry.id   AF-X1UKJ4-F1
#
_cell.length_a   1.000
_cell.length_b   1.000
_cell.length_c   1.000
_cell.angle_alpha   90.00
_cell.angle_beta   90.00
_cell.angle_gamma   90.00
#
_symmetry.space_group_name_H-M   'P 1'
#
loop_
_entity.id
_entity.type
_entity.pdbx_description
1 polymer ?
#
loop_
_entity_poly.entity_id
_entity_poly.type
_entity_poly.pdbx_seq_one_letter_code
_entity_poly.pdbx_strand_id
1 'polypeptide(L)'
;MTQIENNHQSINIQEYFDKINQQLKKIYSIAVKARKKGLDPTLDVEIPIAKDIADRVEGLIGPKNVGKKIRKLEKQGLSREKVAFEIAEEICLGNFIEASKEELADQALRTSLALITESITAAPLEGIAKVKIKKNSD
;
A
#
# COMPACT_ATOMS: atom_id res chain seq x y z
N MET A 1 -32.04 -42.61 19.09
CA MET A 1 -31.28 -41.42 19.54
C MET A 1 -30.07 -41.29 18.63
N THR A 2 -30.28 -40.74 17.44
CA THR A 2 -29.25 -40.64 16.40
C THR A 2 -28.33 -39.47 16.74
N GLN A 3 -27.08 -39.77 17.06
CA GLN A 3 -26.05 -38.75 17.24
C GLN A 3 -25.85 -38.03 15.92
N ILE A 4 -26.15 -36.73 15.90
CA ILE A 4 -25.76 -35.85 14.80
C ILE A 4 -24.25 -35.65 14.97
N GLU A 5 -23.47 -36.32 14.12
CA GLU A 5 -22.03 -36.03 13.98
C GLU A 5 -21.88 -34.60 13.47
N ASN A 6 -21.54 -33.68 14.39
CA ASN A 6 -21.08 -32.34 14.06
C ASN A 6 -19.74 -32.46 13.33
N ASN A 7 -19.81 -32.53 12.01
CA ASN A 7 -18.67 -32.59 11.10
C ASN A 7 -18.05 -31.17 10.98
N HIS A 8 -17.47 -30.67 12.08
CA HIS A 8 -16.63 -29.48 12.05
C HIS A 8 -15.29 -29.85 11.41
N GLN A 9 -15.24 -29.89 10.08
CA GLN A 9 -13.97 -29.80 9.37
C GLN A 9 -13.33 -28.46 9.74
N SER A 10 -12.25 -28.51 10.50
CA SER A 10 -11.37 -27.36 10.73
C SER A 10 -10.82 -26.92 9.37
N ILE A 11 -11.34 -25.80 8.86
CA ILE A 11 -10.81 -25.18 7.65
C ILE A 11 -9.35 -24.83 7.92
N ASN A 12 -8.43 -25.46 7.20
CA ASN A 12 -7.04 -25.05 7.21
C ASN A 12 -6.96 -23.69 6.50
N ILE A 13 -6.87 -22.62 7.28
CA ILE A 13 -6.87 -21.24 6.79
C ILE A 13 -5.69 -20.98 5.85
N GLN A 14 -4.56 -21.67 6.04
CA GLN A 14 -3.39 -21.54 5.19
C GLN A 14 -3.65 -22.12 3.80
N GLU A 15 -4.21 -23.34 3.72
CA GLU A 15 -4.58 -23.97 2.45
C GLU A 15 -5.62 -23.13 1.68
N TYR A 16 -6.57 -22.53 2.39
CA TYR A 16 -7.55 -21.62 1.81
C TYR A 16 -6.88 -20.39 1.16
N PHE A 17 -6.00 -19.70 1.88
CA PHE A 17 -5.27 -18.55 1.34
C PHE A 17 -4.33 -18.95 0.21
N ASP A 18 -3.68 -20.11 0.28
CA ASP A 18 -2.79 -20.59 -0.77
C ASP A 18 -3.54 -20.84 -2.07
N LYS A 19 -4.74 -21.43 -2.00
CA LYS A 19 -5.62 -21.62 -3.16
C LYS A 19 -6.01 -20.30 -3.81
N ILE A 20 -6.41 -19.30 -3.01
CA ILE A 20 -6.74 -17.95 -3.51
C ILE A 20 -5.52 -17.32 -4.18
N ASN A 21 -4.36 -17.36 -3.52
CA ASN A 21 -3.13 -16.78 -4.05
C ASN A 21 -2.68 -17.45 -5.36
N GLN A 22 -2.86 -18.76 -5.49
CA GLN A 22 -2.56 -19.48 -6.72
C GLN A 22 -3.46 -19.04 -7.87
N GLN A 23 -4.77 -18.91 -7.62
CA GLN A 23 -5.73 -18.44 -8.62
C GLN A 23 -5.47 -16.98 -9.02
N LEU A 24 -5.20 -16.11 -8.03
CA LEU A 24 -4.83 -14.72 -8.25
C LEU A 24 -3.61 -14.62 -9.18
N LYS A 25 -2.52 -15.35 -8.88
CA LYS A 25 -1.31 -15.37 -9.72
C LYS A 25 -1.60 -15.83 -11.14
N LYS A 26 -2.45 -16.85 -11.31
CA LYS A 26 -2.85 -17.34 -12.63
C LYS A 26 -3.56 -16.25 -13.43
N ILE A 27 -4.57 -15.61 -12.85
CA ILE A 27 -5.33 -14.53 -13.50
C ILE A 27 -4.42 -13.32 -13.81
N TYR A 28 -3.58 -12.93 -12.85
CA TYR A 28 -2.64 -11.82 -13.03
C TYR A 28 -1.67 -12.06 -14.20
N SER A 29 -1.17 -13.30 -14.36
CA SER A 29 -0.30 -13.67 -15.48
C SER A 29 -0.98 -13.52 -16.84
N ILE A 30 -2.30 -13.77 -16.91
CA ILE A 30 -3.09 -13.57 -18.13
C ILE A 30 -3.22 -12.08 -18.40
N ALA A 31 -3.53 -11.28 -17.38
CA ALA A 31 -3.63 -9.83 -17.50
C ALA A 31 -2.31 -9.19 -17.98
N VAL A 32 -1.17 -9.62 -17.43
CA VAL A 32 0.16 -9.17 -17.89
C VAL A 32 0.39 -9.49 -19.37
N LYS A 33 0.04 -10.70 -19.81
CA LYS A 33 0.16 -11.07 -21.24
C LYS A 33 -0.77 -10.25 -22.13
N ALA A 34 -1.95 -9.90 -21.64
CA ALA A 34 -2.90 -9.06 -22.38
C ALA A 34 -2.39 -7.62 -22.51
N ARG A 35 -1.98 -6.99 -21.40
CA ARG A 35 -1.46 -5.61 -21.38
C ARG A 35 -0.23 -5.43 -22.27
N LYS A 36 0.65 -6.43 -22.31
CA LYS A 36 1.83 -6.45 -23.20
C LYS A 36 1.52 -6.42 -24.70
N LYS A 37 0.27 -6.65 -25.12
CA LYS A 37 -0.14 -6.48 -26.52
C LYS A 37 -0.24 -5.01 -26.95
N GLY A 38 -0.21 -4.07 -26.00
CA GLY A 38 -0.25 -2.64 -26.30
C GLY A 38 -1.60 -2.14 -26.81
N LEU A 39 -2.69 -2.81 -26.42
CA LEU A 39 -4.06 -2.44 -26.80
C LEU A 39 -4.77 -1.59 -25.73
N ASP A 40 -4.15 -1.43 -24.56
CA ASP A 40 -4.66 -0.71 -23.40
C ASP A 40 -3.77 0.52 -23.09
N PRO A 41 -4.21 1.47 -22.24
CA PRO A 41 -3.45 2.70 -21.94
C PRO A 41 -2.03 2.48 -21.40
N THR A 42 -1.78 1.32 -20.79
CA THR A 42 -0.46 0.94 -20.24
C THR A 42 -0.11 -0.49 -20.62
N LEU A 43 1.20 -0.78 -20.69
CA LEU A 43 1.74 -2.12 -20.98
C LEU A 43 1.77 -3.04 -19.75
N ASP A 44 1.52 -2.47 -18.58
CA ASP A 44 1.57 -3.14 -17.29
C ASP A 44 0.18 -3.25 -16.67
N VAL A 45 0.00 -4.20 -15.74
CA VAL A 45 -1.22 -4.30 -14.96
C VAL A 45 -1.22 -3.17 -13.92
N GLU A 46 -2.21 -2.29 -13.99
CA GLU A 46 -2.30 -1.08 -13.15
C GLU A 46 -2.76 -1.36 -11.70
N ILE A 47 -3.33 -2.54 -11.43
CA ILE A 47 -3.80 -2.93 -10.09
C ILE A 47 -2.71 -3.78 -9.42
N PRO A 48 -1.90 -3.23 -8.51
CA PRO A 48 -0.85 -4.00 -7.84
C PRO A 48 -1.43 -4.99 -6.83
N ILE A 49 -0.73 -6.12 -6.63
CA ILE A 49 -1.03 -7.07 -5.57
C ILE A 49 -0.37 -6.60 -4.28
N ALA A 50 -1.14 -6.49 -3.19
CA ALA A 50 -0.65 -6.15 -1.87
C ALA A 50 -1.11 -7.18 -0.82
N LYS A 51 -0.26 -7.48 0.17
CA LYS A 51 -0.59 -8.45 1.23
C LYS A 51 -1.07 -7.78 2.52
N ASP A 52 -0.60 -6.58 2.80
CA ASP A 52 -0.87 -5.83 4.03
C ASP A 52 -0.94 -4.31 3.75
N ILE A 53 -1.15 -3.52 4.81
CA ILE A 53 -1.22 -2.05 4.71
C ILE A 53 0.09 -1.48 4.14
N ALA A 54 1.23 -2.00 4.58
CA ALA A 54 2.53 -1.53 4.15
C ALA A 54 2.76 -1.73 2.64
N ASP A 55 2.36 -2.88 2.10
CA ASP A 55 2.39 -3.12 0.65
C ASP A 55 1.42 -2.21 -0.11
N ARG A 56 0.23 -1.94 0.44
CA ARG A 56 -0.74 -1.02 -0.21
C ARG A 56 -0.18 0.40 -0.29
N VAL A 57 0.35 0.90 0.83
CA VAL A 57 0.96 2.24 0.88
C VAL A 57 2.12 2.33 -0.10
N GLU A 58 3.05 1.37 -0.08
CA GLU A 58 4.20 1.38 -1.00
C GLU A 58 3.78 1.22 -2.47
N GLY A 59 2.85 0.32 -2.76
CA GLY A 59 2.44 -0.02 -4.12
C GLY A 59 1.55 1.03 -4.79
N LEU A 60 0.76 1.78 -4.02
CA LEU A 60 -0.14 2.81 -4.54
C LEU A 60 0.45 4.22 -4.44
N ILE A 61 1.15 4.51 -3.34
CA ILE A 61 1.57 5.88 -2.99
C ILE A 61 3.09 6.02 -2.94
N GLY A 62 3.79 4.96 -2.53
CA GLY A 62 5.23 5.02 -2.28
C GLY A 62 5.58 5.83 -1.02
N PRO A 63 6.85 6.26 -0.89
CA PRO A 63 7.96 6.02 -1.81
C PRO A 63 8.50 4.58 -1.72
N LYS A 64 9.40 4.21 -2.63
CA LYS A 64 10.03 2.88 -2.66
C LYS A 64 10.71 2.56 -1.32
N ASN A 65 10.57 1.32 -0.85
CA ASN A 65 11.03 0.81 0.44
C ASN A 65 10.28 1.33 1.68
N VAL A 66 9.27 2.19 1.55
CA VAL A 66 8.50 2.67 2.70
C VAL A 66 7.80 1.52 3.43
N GLY A 67 7.32 0.50 2.71
CA GLY A 67 6.64 -0.65 3.31
C GLY A 67 7.56 -1.49 4.20
N LYS A 68 8.87 -1.50 3.93
CA LYS A 68 9.85 -2.13 4.83
C LYS A 68 10.03 -1.33 6.11
N LYS A 69 10.07 0.00 5.99
CA LYS A 69 10.22 0.90 7.15
C LYS A 69 8.98 0.88 8.04
N ILE A 70 7.77 0.93 7.46
CA ILE A 70 6.49 0.82 8.19
C ILE A 70 6.51 -0.43 9.07
N ARG A 71 6.77 -1.61 8.47
CA ARG A 71 6.83 -2.87 9.22
C ARG A 71 7.91 -2.89 10.30
N LYS A 72 9.05 -2.21 10.08
CA LYS A 72 10.11 -2.10 11.09
C LYS A 72 9.61 -1.32 12.30
N LEU A 73 8.95 -0.19 12.09
CA LEU A 73 8.43 0.66 13.16
C LEU A 73 7.25 0.00 13.90
N GLU A 74 6.35 -0.67 13.18
CA GLU A 74 5.25 -1.44 13.79
C GLU A 74 5.79 -2.59 14.67
N LYS A 75 6.83 -3.30 14.23
CA LYS A 75 7.50 -4.34 15.04
C LYS A 75 8.18 -3.79 16.29
N GLN A 76 8.51 -2.50 16.32
CA GLN A 76 9.03 -1.82 17.51
C GLN A 76 7.91 -1.42 18.49
N GLY A 77 6.64 -1.72 18.17
CA GLY A 77 5.50 -1.44 19.02
C GLY A 77 4.94 -0.02 18.89
N LEU A 78 5.32 0.72 17.84
CA LEU A 78 4.75 2.04 17.59
C LEU A 78 3.29 1.91 17.15
N SER A 79 2.45 2.84 17.62
CA SER A 79 1.09 2.98 17.10
C SER A 79 1.12 3.50 15.67
N ARG A 80 0.06 3.24 14.92
CA ARG A 80 -0.01 3.60 13.49
C ARG A 80 0.17 5.09 13.25
N GLU A 81 -0.38 5.91 14.12
CA GLU A 81 -0.26 7.37 14.09
C GLU A 81 1.20 7.77 14.26
N LYS A 82 1.91 7.17 15.23
CA LYS A 82 3.34 7.42 15.43
C LYS A 82 4.15 6.98 14.22
N VAL A 83 3.87 5.80 13.66
CA VAL A 83 4.53 5.34 12.42
C VAL A 83 4.30 6.35 11.29
N ALA A 84 3.10 6.92 11.15
CA ALA A 84 2.81 7.91 10.11
C ALA A 84 3.63 9.20 10.26
N PHE A 85 3.84 9.68 11.49
CA PHE A 85 4.70 10.83 11.75
C PHE A 85 6.18 10.54 11.47
N GLU A 86 6.69 9.40 11.94
CA GLU A 86 8.08 8.98 11.69
C GLU A 86 8.36 8.83 10.19
N ILE A 87 7.43 8.24 9.43
CA ILE A 87 7.56 8.11 7.98
C ILE A 87 7.53 9.48 7.30
N ALA A 88 6.65 10.40 7.71
CA ALA A 88 6.64 11.76 7.17
C ALA A 88 7.98 12.47 7.42
N GLU A 89 8.53 12.36 8.63
CA GLU A 89 9.82 12.95 8.96
C GLU A 89 10.93 12.38 8.09
N GLU A 90 11.03 11.06 7.96
CA GLU A 90 12.06 10.44 7.14
C GLU A 90 11.95 10.80 5.66
N ILE A 91 10.73 10.95 5.13
CA ILE A 91 10.52 11.44 3.76
C ILE A 91 11.00 12.89 3.66
N CYS A 92 10.58 13.77 4.56
CA CYS A 92 11.00 15.17 4.58
C CYS A 92 12.52 15.37 4.73
N LEU A 93 13.21 14.44 5.41
CA LEU A 93 14.66 14.41 5.53
C LEU A 93 15.38 13.86 4.29
N GLY A 94 14.64 13.35 3.29
CA GLY A 94 15.20 12.80 2.06
C GLY A 94 15.72 11.36 2.18
N ASN A 95 15.31 10.61 3.22
CA ASN A 95 15.83 9.27 3.46
C ASN A 95 15.34 8.20 2.47
N PHE A 96 14.29 8.52 1.70
CA PHE A 96 13.72 7.63 0.69
C PHE A 96 13.94 8.09 -0.76
N ILE A 97 13.88 9.40 -0.97
CA ILE A 97 13.94 10.05 -2.28
C ILE A 97 14.66 11.39 -2.14
N GLU A 98 15.44 11.77 -3.15
CA GLU A 98 15.99 13.12 -3.28
C GLU A 98 15.06 13.94 -4.17
N ALA A 99 14.50 15.02 -3.62
CA ALA A 99 13.53 15.86 -4.31
C ALA A 99 13.48 17.27 -3.68
N SER A 100 12.73 18.19 -4.30
CA SER A 100 12.52 19.53 -3.74
C SER A 100 11.70 19.48 -2.45
N LYS A 101 11.80 20.53 -1.61
CA LYS A 101 11.01 20.63 -0.36
C LYS A 101 9.51 20.46 -0.58
N GLU A 102 8.99 20.96 -1.70
CA GLU A 102 7.56 20.85 -2.04
C GLU A 102 7.18 19.42 -2.43
N GLU A 103 8.01 18.74 -3.22
CA GLU A 103 7.79 17.33 -3.59
C GLU A 103 7.91 16.40 -2.39
N LEU A 104 8.88 16.64 -1.50
CA LEU A 104 9.01 15.89 -0.25
C LEU A 104 7.78 16.10 0.65
N ALA A 105 7.28 17.34 0.75
CA ALA A 105 6.07 17.63 1.50
C ALA A 105 4.83 16.94 0.91
N ASP A 106 4.67 16.92 -0.43
CA ASP A 106 3.57 16.22 -1.11
C ASP A 106 3.64 14.71 -0.83
N GLN A 107 4.81 14.09 -1.02
CA GLN A 107 5.01 12.66 -0.77
C GLN A 107 4.77 12.31 0.69
N ALA A 108 5.32 13.07 1.64
CA ALA A 108 5.14 12.84 3.07
C ALA A 108 3.65 12.92 3.45
N LEU A 109 2.93 13.94 2.96
CA LEU A 109 1.51 14.11 3.22
C LEU A 109 0.70 12.91 2.72
N ARG A 110 0.91 12.49 1.46
CA ARG A 110 0.16 11.38 0.87
C ARG A 110 0.47 10.06 1.56
N THR A 111 1.74 9.75 1.80
CA THR A 111 2.15 8.50 2.44
C THR A 111 1.61 8.40 3.87
N SER A 112 1.72 9.48 4.66
CA SER A 112 1.24 9.48 6.04
C SER A 112 -0.28 9.45 6.13
N LEU A 113 -0.98 10.18 5.25
CA LEU A 113 -2.44 10.09 5.16
C LEU A 113 -2.88 8.68 4.79
N ALA A 114 -2.23 8.04 3.82
CA ALA A 114 -2.52 6.67 3.44
C ALA A 114 -2.32 5.68 4.60
N LEU A 115 -1.30 5.88 5.43
CA LEU A 115 -1.09 5.04 6.59
C LEU A 115 -2.18 5.23 7.65
N ILE A 116 -2.59 6.47 7.91
CA ILE A 116 -3.66 6.79 8.88
C ILE A 116 -5.01 6.21 8.43
N THR A 117 -5.32 6.25 7.14
CA THR A 117 -6.58 5.72 6.59
C THR A 117 -6.50 4.25 6.15
N GLU A 118 -5.44 3.56 6.56
CA GLU A 118 -5.14 2.16 6.21
C GLU A 118 -5.11 1.88 4.69
N SER A 119 -4.95 2.94 3.88
CA SER A 119 -5.00 2.92 2.42
C SER A 119 -6.31 2.32 1.89
N ILE A 120 -7.43 2.55 2.57
CA ILE A 120 -8.77 2.08 2.16
C ILE A 120 -9.49 3.12 1.28
N THR A 121 -9.14 4.40 1.41
CA THR A 121 -9.80 5.50 0.70
C THR A 121 -8.94 6.03 -0.44
N ALA A 122 -9.58 6.62 -1.45
CA ALA A 122 -8.91 7.26 -2.58
C ALA A 122 -8.28 8.63 -2.23
N ALA A 123 -8.48 9.14 -1.01
CA ALA A 123 -8.06 10.49 -0.64
C ALA A 123 -6.58 10.82 -0.89
N PRO A 124 -5.60 9.92 -0.59
CA PRO A 124 -4.19 10.19 -0.85
C PRO A 124 -3.83 10.24 -2.33
N LEU A 125 -4.60 9.58 -3.20
CA LEU A 125 -4.31 9.52 -4.64
C LEU A 125 -5.12 10.56 -5.41
N GLU A 126 -6.43 10.60 -5.18
CA GLU A 126 -7.40 11.40 -5.95
C GLU A 126 -7.92 12.63 -5.20
N GLY A 127 -7.90 12.61 -3.86
CA GLY A 127 -8.45 13.71 -3.05
C GLY A 127 -7.51 14.91 -2.94
N ILE A 128 -6.20 14.68 -2.85
CA ILE A 128 -5.19 15.73 -2.83
C ILE A 128 -4.79 16.06 -4.26
N ALA A 129 -5.29 17.17 -4.79
CA ALA A 129 -4.92 17.62 -6.13
C ALA A 129 -3.45 18.07 -6.20
N LYS A 130 -2.99 18.84 -5.22
CA LYS A 130 -1.60 19.33 -5.16
C LYS A 130 -1.22 19.87 -3.78
N VAL A 131 0.00 19.62 -3.35
CA VAL A 131 0.64 20.34 -2.23
C VAL A 131 1.55 21.44 -2.77
N LYS A 132 1.47 22.64 -2.18
CA LYS A 132 2.24 23.82 -2.59
C LYS A 132 2.84 24.56 -1.40
N ILE A 133 4.10 24.96 -1.52
CA ILE A 133 4.74 25.89 -0.59
C ILE A 133 4.58 27.30 -1.17
N LYS A 134 3.86 28.15 -0.44
CA LYS A 134 3.61 29.55 -0.83
C LYS A 134 4.41 30.49 0.06
N LYS A 135 4.64 31.71 -0.44
CA LYS A 135 5.25 32.79 0.33
C LYS A 135 4.16 33.76 0.75
N ASN A 136 4.25 34.21 1.99
CA ASN A 136 3.50 35.37 2.44
C ASN A 136 4.30 36.65 2.12
N SER A 137 3.71 37.80 2.42
CA SER A 137 4.31 39.12 2.17
C SER A 137 5.36 39.52 3.21
N ASP A 138 5.32 38.91 4.39
CA ASP A 138 6.36 38.96 5.43
C ASP A 138 7.51 37.99 5.12
#